data_AF-A0A6G1IG82-F1
#
_entry.id   AF-A0A6G1IG82-F1
#
_cell.length_a   1.000
_cell.length_b   1.000
_cell.length_c   1.000
_cell.angle_alpha   90.00
_cell.angle_beta   90.00
_cell.angle_gamma   90.00
#
_symmetry.space_group_name_H-M   'P 1'
#
loop_
_entity.id
_entity.type
_entity.pdbx_description
1 polymer ?
#
loop_
_entity_poly.entity_id
_entity_poly.type
_entity_poly.pdbx_seq_one_letter_code
_entity_poly.pdbx_strand_id
1 'polypeptide(L)'
;MPGSRGAPVSLIFDEDIRIAEEAADLTITLLSPIEDATRHVTEIKVSSSICRKTITPGTYLNSILHASADKTEIALGGDGPEEGENKEGVLVWFAHLHKLSEQRMTQLRLYEVSITGVWHAIRLWKYHEKEADVKALQLWFNKWYDTTGVRDLDIDSAKFLALPCQIFNHAVGFARVTKFLAYNHIGHVKERQPKGFKAKFMHIAPAEFIGPVNHARGGLKTTLHKNLWKKTGTILRFGTDKCNCWDATIGRYLAALVKVDAFPVDDVMPRASFHEIIDRLRQFELDWVPPCGRCRSIDWVYEVRMAIQATQSYFDGLCLDCMDRSKPKGKNLDDDYWRHNESVGGRWDTNCRIKHNQSTWYVSWLGRDDTRQKLLKGLGGYRVDADE
;
A
#
# COMPACT_ATOMS: atom_id res chain seq x y z
N MET A 1 18.55 27.07 -36.84
CA MET A 1 18.81 25.66 -36.47
C MET A 1 17.76 24.79 -37.16
N PRO A 2 18.13 23.74 -37.90
CA PRO A 2 17.15 22.85 -38.52
C PRO A 2 16.46 22.05 -37.42
N GLY A 3 15.14 22.15 -37.34
CA GLY A 3 14.34 21.39 -36.39
C GLY A 3 14.51 19.90 -36.63
N SER A 4 14.88 19.17 -35.57
CA SER A 4 14.87 17.71 -35.58
C SER A 4 13.46 17.24 -35.95
N ARG A 5 13.28 16.70 -37.16
CA ARG A 5 12.06 15.98 -37.50
C ARG A 5 11.96 14.80 -36.54
N GLY A 6 10.97 14.82 -35.65
CA GLY A 6 10.70 13.71 -34.75
C GLY A 6 10.51 12.42 -35.54
N ALA A 7 10.84 11.29 -34.92
CA ALA A 7 10.62 9.97 -35.52
C ALA A 7 9.14 9.84 -35.97
N PRO A 8 8.87 9.17 -37.10
CA PRO A 8 7.50 8.97 -37.58
C PRO A 8 6.67 8.22 -36.52
N VAL A 9 5.47 8.72 -36.25
CA VAL A 9 4.52 8.15 -35.29
C VAL A 9 3.35 7.57 -36.07
N SER A 10 3.02 6.29 -35.82
CA SER A 10 1.85 5.63 -36.43
C SER A 10 0.60 5.92 -35.59
N LEU A 11 -0.50 6.28 -36.25
CA LEU A 11 -1.80 6.46 -35.60
C LEU A 11 -2.63 5.18 -35.73
N ILE A 12 -3.12 4.66 -34.61
CA ILE A 12 -4.06 3.53 -34.57
C ILE A 12 -5.40 4.07 -34.08
N PHE A 13 -6.47 3.86 -34.86
CA PHE A 13 -7.82 4.22 -34.45
C PHE A 13 -8.45 3.03 -33.72
N ASP A 14 -8.78 3.25 -32.45
CA ASP A 14 -9.52 2.30 -31.65
C ASP A 14 -11.02 2.36 -31.97
N GLU A 15 -11.77 1.37 -31.49
CA GLU A 15 -13.24 1.39 -31.54
C GLU A 15 -13.81 2.61 -30.78
N ASP A 16 -14.77 3.28 -31.42
CA ASP A 16 -15.54 4.38 -30.83
C ASP A 16 -16.24 3.95 -29.54
N ILE A 17 -16.17 4.80 -28.53
CA ILE A 17 -16.81 4.55 -27.24
C ILE A 17 -17.95 5.53 -27.02
N ARG A 18 -19.15 5.02 -26.81
CA ARG A 18 -20.31 5.84 -26.43
C ARG A 18 -20.53 5.78 -24.93
N ILE A 19 -20.32 6.91 -24.23
CA ILE A 19 -20.57 7.04 -22.79
C ILE A 19 -22.04 7.36 -22.53
N ALA A 20 -22.59 8.36 -23.22
CA ALA A 20 -23.96 8.79 -23.01
C ALA A 20 -24.96 7.90 -23.78
N GLU A 21 -25.92 7.30 -23.06
CA GLU A 21 -27.01 6.54 -23.67
C GLU A 21 -27.94 7.48 -24.46
N GLU A 22 -28.25 8.65 -23.89
CA GLU A 22 -29.08 9.70 -24.49
C GLU A 22 -28.27 10.98 -24.76
N ALA A 23 -28.55 11.65 -25.88
CA ALA A 23 -27.95 12.95 -26.27
C ALA A 23 -26.40 12.98 -26.23
N ALA A 24 -25.76 12.02 -26.91
CA ALA A 24 -24.30 12.02 -27.16
C ALA A 24 -23.95 12.96 -28.33
N ASP A 25 -23.97 14.26 -28.06
CA ASP A 25 -23.83 15.36 -29.03
C ASP A 25 -22.43 16.01 -29.07
N LEU A 26 -21.50 15.52 -28.25
CA LEU A 26 -20.10 15.94 -28.22
C LEU A 26 -19.18 14.73 -28.47
N THR A 27 -18.31 14.84 -29.47
CA THR A 27 -17.23 13.90 -29.73
C THR A 27 -15.95 14.39 -29.07
N ILE A 28 -15.31 13.52 -28.30
CA ILE A 28 -14.01 13.78 -27.70
C ILE A 28 -12.99 12.86 -28.34
N THR A 29 -12.06 13.45 -29.09
CA THR A 29 -10.94 12.72 -29.70
C THR A 29 -9.83 12.60 -28.67
N LEU A 30 -9.68 11.41 -28.11
CA LEU A 30 -8.66 11.10 -27.13
C LEU A 30 -7.38 10.60 -27.82
N LEU A 31 -6.27 11.29 -27.56
CA LEU A 31 -4.94 10.88 -28.01
C LEU A 31 -4.17 10.22 -26.85
N SER A 32 -3.78 8.96 -27.02
CA SER A 32 -2.96 8.25 -26.04
C SER A 32 -1.53 8.79 -26.00
N PRO A 33 -0.77 8.50 -24.93
CA PRO A 33 0.68 8.64 -24.98
C PRO A 33 1.27 7.84 -26.14
N ILE A 34 2.42 8.28 -26.67
CA ILE A 34 3.15 7.50 -27.67
C ILE A 34 3.83 6.33 -26.98
N GLU A 35 3.52 5.12 -27.41
CA GLU A 35 4.15 3.87 -26.97
C GLU A 35 4.68 3.15 -28.21
N ASP A 36 5.97 2.80 -28.21
CA ASP A 36 6.62 2.09 -29.32
C ASP A 36 6.34 2.70 -30.71
N ALA A 37 6.54 4.02 -30.83
CA ALA A 37 6.29 4.83 -32.03
C ALA A 37 4.83 4.80 -32.54
N THR A 38 3.90 4.42 -31.67
CA THR A 38 2.47 4.30 -31.97
C THR A 38 1.65 5.18 -31.04
N ARG A 39 0.60 5.80 -31.56
CA ARG A 39 -0.37 6.59 -30.80
C ARG A 39 -1.77 6.11 -31.11
N HIS A 40 -2.51 5.73 -30.08
CA HIS A 40 -3.91 5.36 -30.21
C HIS A 40 -4.79 6.61 -30.20
N VAL A 41 -5.80 6.61 -31.06
CA VAL A 41 -6.84 7.61 -31.18
C VAL A 41 -8.16 6.93 -30.85
N THR A 42 -8.89 7.42 -29.86
CA THR A 42 -10.22 6.92 -29.51
C THR A 42 -11.22 8.05 -29.58
N GLU A 43 -12.30 7.87 -30.32
CA GLU A 43 -13.44 8.80 -30.26
C GLU A 43 -14.37 8.41 -29.11
N ILE A 44 -14.67 9.35 -28.23
CA ILE A 44 -15.55 9.16 -27.09
C ILE A 44 -16.76 10.08 -27.23
N LYS A 45 -17.95 9.50 -27.40
CA LYS A 45 -19.22 10.23 -27.54
C LYS A 45 -19.85 10.45 -26.17
N VAL A 46 -19.98 11.72 -25.77
CA VAL A 46 -20.46 12.18 -24.46
C VAL A 46 -21.58 13.22 -24.62
N SER A 47 -22.27 13.54 -23.52
CA SER A 47 -23.25 14.63 -23.53
C SER A 47 -22.55 15.97 -23.26
N SER A 48 -22.62 16.87 -24.23
CA SER A 48 -22.10 18.24 -24.14
C SER A 48 -22.73 18.98 -22.95
N SER A 49 -24.02 18.73 -22.69
CA SER A 49 -24.75 19.35 -21.59
C SER A 49 -24.19 18.96 -20.23
N ILE A 50 -23.73 17.72 -20.05
CA ILE A 50 -23.11 17.23 -18.82
C ILE A 50 -21.70 17.80 -18.69
N CYS A 51 -20.90 17.76 -19.77
CA CYS A 51 -19.54 18.32 -19.78
C CYS A 51 -19.49 19.84 -19.57
N ARG A 52 -20.58 20.57 -19.87
CA ARG A 52 -20.73 22.00 -19.56
C ARG A 52 -21.24 22.25 -18.14
N LYS A 53 -21.98 21.29 -17.57
CA LYS A 53 -22.60 21.38 -16.24
C LYS A 53 -21.68 20.98 -15.10
N THR A 54 -20.47 20.49 -15.35
CA THR A 54 -19.52 20.06 -14.32
C THR A 54 -19.18 21.22 -13.38
N ILE A 55 -19.99 21.25 -12.31
CA ILE A 55 -19.96 21.81 -10.95
C ILE A 55 -19.47 23.26 -10.75
N THR A 56 -18.58 23.80 -11.57
CA THR A 56 -18.02 25.15 -11.33
C THR A 56 -17.68 25.89 -12.64
N PRO A 57 -18.00 27.19 -12.77
CA PRO A 57 -17.42 28.04 -13.82
C PRO A 57 -15.88 28.00 -13.74
N GLY A 58 -15.21 27.63 -14.84
CA GLY A 58 -13.74 27.49 -14.89
C GLY A 58 -13.19 26.06 -14.80
N THR A 59 -14.04 25.02 -14.89
CA THR A 59 -13.58 23.64 -15.04
C THR A 59 -12.85 23.40 -16.36
N TYR A 60 -11.98 22.38 -16.37
CA TYR A 60 -11.08 22.08 -17.49
C TYR A 60 -11.82 21.85 -18.81
N LEU A 61 -12.86 21.00 -18.81
CA LEU A 61 -13.66 20.73 -20.01
C LEU A 61 -14.42 21.96 -20.48
N ASN A 62 -15.00 22.75 -19.57
CA ASN A 62 -15.70 23.97 -19.96
C ASN A 62 -14.73 24.99 -20.58
N SER A 63 -13.51 25.08 -20.07
CA SER A 63 -12.47 25.95 -20.60
C SER A 63 -12.04 25.52 -22.01
N ILE A 64 -11.82 24.22 -22.23
CA ILE A 64 -11.52 23.66 -23.56
C ILE A 64 -12.68 23.88 -24.52
N LEU A 65 -13.92 23.58 -24.09
CA LEU A 65 -15.11 23.77 -24.90
C LEU A 65 -15.33 25.26 -25.24
N HIS A 66 -15.01 26.19 -24.35
CA HIS A 66 -15.08 27.62 -24.64
C HIS A 66 -14.00 28.07 -25.62
N ALA A 67 -12.79 27.53 -25.53
CA ALA A 67 -11.68 27.84 -26.43
C ALA A 67 -11.80 27.18 -27.82
N SER A 68 -12.47 26.04 -27.92
CA SER A 68 -12.61 25.30 -29.19
C SER A 68 -13.44 26.07 -30.22
N ALA A 69 -13.00 26.07 -31.48
CA ALA A 69 -13.77 26.63 -32.59
C ALA A 69 -15.03 25.80 -32.86
N ASP A 70 -14.91 24.47 -32.78
CA ASP A 70 -16.04 23.54 -32.85
C ASP A 70 -16.53 23.21 -31.45
N LYS A 71 -17.83 23.43 -31.19
CA LYS A 71 -18.46 23.17 -29.89
C LYS A 71 -18.96 21.73 -29.76
N THR A 72 -18.90 20.96 -30.84
CA THR A 72 -19.35 19.56 -30.96
C THR A 72 -18.19 18.58 -31.03
N GLU A 73 -16.96 19.08 -31.18
CA GLU A 73 -15.74 18.27 -31.17
C GLU A 73 -14.64 18.93 -30.35
N ILE A 74 -13.97 18.16 -29.49
CA ILE A 74 -12.75 18.58 -28.79
C ILE A 74 -11.73 17.44 -28.78
N ALA A 75 -10.45 17.77 -28.67
CA ALA A 75 -9.38 16.81 -28.49
C ALA A 75 -8.83 16.84 -27.06
N LEU A 76 -8.49 15.68 -26.50
CA LEU A 76 -7.79 15.52 -25.22
C LEU A 76 -6.46 14.80 -25.45
N GLY A 77 -5.38 15.35 -24.88
CA GLY A 77 -4.00 14.96 -25.21
C GLY A 77 -3.53 15.62 -26.50
N GLY A 78 -2.21 15.85 -26.64
CA GLY A 78 -1.63 16.39 -27.88
C GLY A 78 -0.79 17.66 -27.79
N ASP A 79 -0.64 18.30 -26.62
CA ASP A 79 0.17 19.52 -26.47
C ASP A 79 1.70 19.27 -26.48
N GLY A 80 2.11 18.03 -26.78
CA GLY A 80 3.51 17.65 -27.01
C GLY A 80 3.69 16.22 -27.54
N PRO A 81 4.91 15.85 -27.96
CA PRO A 81 5.20 14.51 -28.50
C PRO A 81 4.99 13.39 -27.46
N GLU A 82 5.20 13.65 -26.16
CA GLU A 82 4.96 12.67 -25.07
C GLU A 82 3.63 12.88 -24.33
N GLU A 83 2.84 13.91 -24.67
CA GLU A 83 1.63 14.27 -23.93
C GLU A 83 0.40 13.61 -24.53
N GLY A 84 -0.07 12.55 -23.88
CA GLY A 84 -1.34 11.92 -24.17
C GLY A 84 -2.05 11.52 -22.88
N GLU A 85 -3.34 11.24 -23.00
CA GLU A 85 -4.20 10.91 -21.88
C GLU A 85 -4.50 9.40 -21.86
N ASN A 86 -4.51 8.82 -20.67
CA ASN A 86 -4.77 7.39 -20.52
C ASN A 86 -6.27 7.12 -20.69
N LYS A 87 -6.59 6.28 -21.69
CA LYS A 87 -7.95 5.88 -22.04
C LYS A 87 -8.77 5.39 -20.86
N GLU A 88 -8.25 4.46 -20.06
CA GLU A 88 -8.98 3.90 -18.93
C GLU A 88 -9.34 4.98 -17.90
N GLY A 89 -8.39 5.82 -17.52
CA GLY A 89 -8.61 6.91 -16.58
C GLY A 89 -9.64 7.93 -17.07
N VAL A 90 -9.58 8.30 -18.35
CA VAL A 90 -10.54 9.21 -18.99
C VAL A 90 -11.95 8.61 -19.02
N LEU A 91 -12.07 7.32 -19.35
CA LEU A 91 -13.36 6.63 -19.36
C LEU A 91 -13.98 6.56 -17.96
N VAL A 92 -13.19 6.25 -16.93
CA VAL A 92 -13.66 6.26 -15.54
C VAL A 92 -14.12 7.65 -15.13
N TRP A 93 -13.36 8.69 -15.45
CA TRP A 93 -13.73 10.07 -15.16
C TRP A 93 -15.05 10.46 -15.84
N PHE A 94 -15.18 10.25 -17.15
CA PHE A 94 -16.43 10.54 -17.87
C PHE A 94 -17.61 9.72 -17.37
N ALA A 95 -17.40 8.45 -17.02
CA ALA A 95 -18.46 7.61 -16.50
C ALA A 95 -19.07 8.17 -15.21
N HIS A 96 -18.24 8.73 -14.33
CA HIS A 96 -18.70 9.35 -13.09
C HIS A 96 -19.32 10.73 -13.32
N LEU A 97 -18.78 11.53 -14.25
CA LEU A 97 -19.41 12.79 -14.67
C LEU A 97 -20.82 12.56 -15.21
N HIS A 98 -21.01 11.50 -16.00
CA HIS A 98 -22.28 11.12 -16.59
C HIS A 98 -23.17 10.29 -15.66
N LYS A 99 -22.70 9.97 -14.44
CA LYS A 99 -23.41 9.12 -13.47
C LYS A 99 -23.93 7.82 -14.11
N LEU A 100 -23.08 7.14 -14.87
CA LEU A 100 -23.47 5.93 -15.57
C LEU A 100 -24.03 4.87 -14.63
N SER A 101 -24.98 4.10 -15.13
CA SER A 101 -25.52 2.94 -14.41
C SER A 101 -24.44 1.87 -14.23
N GLU A 102 -24.60 1.04 -13.20
CA GLU A 102 -23.70 -0.08 -12.92
C GLU A 102 -23.63 -1.07 -14.10
N GLN A 103 -24.76 -1.29 -14.78
CA GLN A 103 -24.82 -2.12 -15.99
C GLN A 103 -23.93 -1.54 -17.09
N ARG A 104 -24.01 -0.23 -17.33
CA ARG A 104 -23.19 0.43 -18.35
C ARG A 104 -21.71 0.44 -18.00
N MET A 105 -21.36 0.70 -16.73
CA MET A 105 -19.97 0.59 -16.27
C MET A 105 -19.40 -0.82 -16.48
N THR A 106 -20.24 -1.87 -16.29
CA THR A 106 -19.85 -3.26 -16.53
C THR A 106 -19.65 -3.56 -18.01
N GLN A 107 -20.57 -3.10 -18.88
CA GLN A 107 -20.43 -3.26 -20.34
C GLN A 107 -19.16 -2.60 -20.88
N LEU A 108 -18.79 -1.45 -20.32
CA LEU A 108 -17.56 -0.73 -20.64
C LEU A 108 -16.33 -1.26 -19.91
N ARG A 109 -16.47 -2.35 -19.13
CA ARG A 109 -15.39 -3.01 -18.37
C ARG A 109 -14.62 -2.05 -17.45
N LEU A 110 -15.30 -1.04 -16.90
CA LEU A 110 -14.66 -0.02 -16.05
C LEU A 110 -14.24 -0.54 -14.67
N TYR A 111 -14.68 -1.73 -14.28
CA TYR A 111 -14.19 -2.43 -13.09
C TYR A 111 -12.99 -3.33 -13.37
N GLU A 112 -12.55 -3.42 -14.63
CA GLU A 112 -11.43 -4.24 -15.08
C GLU A 112 -10.22 -3.42 -15.54
N VAL A 113 -10.24 -2.10 -15.32
CA VAL A 113 -9.14 -1.23 -15.72
C VAL A 113 -7.84 -1.58 -15.00
N SER A 114 -6.71 -1.27 -15.61
CA SER A 114 -5.40 -1.46 -14.98
C SER A 114 -5.22 -0.58 -13.73
N ILE A 115 -4.29 -0.96 -12.85
CA ILE A 115 -3.90 -0.10 -11.71
C ILE A 115 -3.42 1.27 -12.21
N THR A 116 -2.72 1.32 -13.34
CA THR A 116 -2.32 2.58 -13.98
C THR A 116 -3.54 3.43 -14.37
N GLY A 117 -4.58 2.81 -14.92
CA GLY A 117 -5.87 3.45 -15.19
C GLY A 117 -6.50 4.06 -13.93
N VAL A 118 -6.44 3.37 -12.79
CA VAL A 118 -6.89 3.92 -11.49
C VAL A 118 -6.10 5.17 -11.10
N TRP A 119 -4.78 5.18 -11.28
CA TRP A 119 -3.95 6.35 -11.01
C TRP A 119 -4.32 7.54 -11.90
N HIS A 120 -4.59 7.29 -13.19
CA HIS A 120 -5.06 8.34 -14.09
C HIS A 120 -6.47 8.84 -13.74
N ALA A 121 -7.39 7.97 -13.31
CA ALA A 121 -8.71 8.38 -12.83
C ALA A 121 -8.60 9.30 -11.60
N ILE A 122 -7.75 8.93 -10.63
CA ILE A 122 -7.47 9.79 -9.45
C ILE A 122 -6.90 11.14 -9.89
N ARG A 123 -5.92 11.13 -10.82
CA ARG A 123 -5.31 12.35 -11.35
C ARG A 123 -6.37 13.26 -11.96
N LEU A 124 -7.11 12.76 -12.94
CA LEU A 124 -8.11 13.55 -13.67
C LEU A 124 -9.15 14.13 -12.71
N TRP A 125 -9.66 13.32 -11.78
CA TRP A 125 -10.61 13.80 -10.78
C TRP A 125 -10.03 14.92 -9.91
N LYS A 126 -8.84 14.71 -9.31
CA LYS A 126 -8.21 15.72 -8.44
C LYS A 126 -7.87 17.03 -9.18
N TYR A 127 -7.47 16.94 -10.44
CA TYR A 127 -7.05 18.12 -11.21
C TYR A 127 -8.22 18.89 -11.82
N HIS A 128 -9.26 18.19 -12.27
CA HIS A 128 -10.35 18.78 -13.04
C HIS A 128 -11.63 18.99 -12.23
N GLU A 129 -11.85 18.18 -11.19
CA GLU A 129 -13.01 18.26 -10.30
C GLU A 129 -12.60 18.76 -8.91
N LYS A 130 -11.85 19.88 -8.84
CA LYS A 130 -11.19 20.38 -7.62
C LYS A 130 -12.14 20.63 -6.43
N GLU A 131 -13.40 20.94 -6.71
CA GLU A 131 -14.42 21.17 -5.67
C GLU A 131 -15.15 19.89 -5.26
N ALA A 132 -14.99 18.79 -6.02
CA ALA A 132 -15.59 17.51 -5.72
C ALA A 132 -14.63 16.65 -4.88
N ASP A 133 -15.14 16.03 -3.81
CA ASP A 133 -14.37 15.07 -3.05
C ASP A 133 -14.05 13.85 -3.93
N VAL A 134 -12.77 13.46 -3.99
CA VAL A 134 -12.29 12.25 -4.69
C VAL A 134 -12.99 10.98 -4.19
N LYS A 135 -13.56 11.01 -2.97
CA LYS A 135 -14.42 9.94 -2.45
C LYS A 135 -15.67 9.69 -3.29
N ALA A 136 -16.03 10.57 -4.21
CA ALA A 136 -17.07 10.27 -5.21
C ALA A 136 -16.77 8.99 -6.02
N LEU A 137 -15.48 8.66 -6.21
CA LEU A 137 -15.06 7.44 -6.89
C LEU A 137 -14.91 6.22 -5.95
N GLN A 138 -15.17 6.38 -4.64
CA GLN A 138 -14.88 5.34 -3.64
C GLN A 138 -15.68 4.05 -3.88
N LEU A 139 -16.97 4.15 -4.21
CA LEU A 139 -17.81 2.98 -4.47
C LEU A 139 -17.33 2.21 -5.71
N TRP A 140 -16.97 2.94 -6.77
CA TRP A 140 -16.35 2.34 -7.95
C TRP A 140 -15.03 1.67 -7.61
N PHE A 141 -14.15 2.34 -6.85
CA PHE A 141 -12.86 1.77 -6.48
C PHE A 141 -13.01 0.50 -5.64
N ASN A 142 -13.94 0.46 -4.69
CA ASN A 142 -14.21 -0.74 -3.90
C ASN A 142 -14.63 -1.91 -4.80
N LYS A 143 -15.55 -1.67 -5.73
CA LYS A 143 -16.00 -2.71 -6.67
C LYS A 143 -14.90 -3.13 -7.66
N TRP A 144 -14.10 -2.18 -8.15
CA TRP A 144 -12.91 -2.45 -8.94
C TRP A 144 -11.92 -3.32 -8.16
N TYR A 145 -11.65 -3.00 -6.89
CA TYR A 145 -10.76 -3.76 -6.02
C TYR A 145 -11.29 -5.18 -5.78
N ASP A 146 -12.59 -5.36 -5.58
CA ASP A 146 -13.18 -6.69 -5.40
C ASP A 146 -13.16 -7.52 -6.69
N THR A 147 -13.26 -6.86 -7.85
CA THR A 147 -13.26 -7.52 -9.17
C THR A 147 -11.85 -7.90 -9.61
N THR A 148 -10.92 -6.94 -9.50
CA THR A 148 -9.58 -7.07 -10.07
C THR A 148 -8.45 -6.91 -9.09
N GLY A 149 -8.66 -6.34 -7.89
CA GLY A 149 -7.72 -5.75 -6.90
C GLY A 149 -6.53 -6.61 -6.48
N VAL A 150 -5.84 -7.03 -7.52
CA VAL A 150 -4.80 -8.02 -7.71
C VAL A 150 -5.01 -9.23 -6.80
N ARG A 151 -5.58 -10.30 -7.35
CA ARG A 151 -5.75 -11.58 -6.63
C ARG A 151 -4.40 -12.07 -6.08
N ASP A 152 -3.33 -11.92 -6.85
CA ASP A 152 -1.96 -12.29 -6.48
C ASP A 152 -1.04 -11.07 -6.46
N LEU A 153 -0.82 -10.49 -5.27
CA LEU A 153 0.05 -9.32 -5.12
C LEU A 153 1.50 -9.68 -5.49
N ASP A 154 2.11 -8.79 -6.26
CA ASP A 154 3.55 -8.68 -6.42
C ASP A 154 4.06 -7.37 -5.79
N ILE A 155 5.37 -7.16 -5.83
CA ILE A 155 6.01 -5.98 -5.21
C ILE A 155 5.56 -4.67 -5.86
N ASP A 156 5.38 -4.63 -7.18
CA ASP A 156 5.07 -3.39 -7.89
C ASP A 156 3.58 -3.06 -7.75
N SER A 157 2.69 -4.03 -7.95
CA SER A 157 1.25 -3.89 -7.69
C SER A 157 0.94 -3.48 -6.25
N ALA A 158 1.60 -4.06 -5.25
CA ALA A 158 1.41 -3.67 -3.85
C ALA A 158 1.85 -2.21 -3.59
N LYS A 159 2.93 -1.74 -4.22
CA LYS A 159 3.34 -0.33 -4.16
C LYS A 159 2.33 0.58 -4.83
N PHE A 160 1.85 0.20 -6.02
CA PHE A 160 0.92 1.01 -6.79
C PHE A 160 -0.48 1.08 -6.15
N LEU A 161 -0.89 0.06 -5.41
CA LEU A 161 -2.18 0.03 -4.72
C LEU A 161 -2.19 0.81 -3.39
N ALA A 162 -1.04 1.11 -2.80
CA ALA A 162 -0.97 1.80 -1.51
C ALA A 162 -1.68 3.17 -1.53
N LEU A 163 -1.37 4.02 -2.53
CA LEU A 163 -1.96 5.35 -2.66
C LEU A 163 -3.48 5.28 -2.94
N PRO A 164 -3.98 4.53 -3.95
CA PRO A 164 -5.41 4.38 -4.18
C PRO A 164 -6.17 3.87 -2.94
N CYS A 165 -5.64 2.85 -2.26
CA CYS A 165 -6.31 2.31 -1.06
C CYS A 165 -6.41 3.36 0.05
N GLN A 166 -5.39 4.20 0.24
CA GLN A 166 -5.46 5.27 1.22
C GLN A 166 -6.42 6.40 0.79
N ILE A 167 -6.32 6.86 -0.45
CA ILE A 167 -7.18 7.94 -0.99
C ILE A 167 -8.66 7.57 -0.88
N PHE A 168 -9.01 6.34 -1.23
CA PHE A 168 -10.39 5.84 -1.18
C PHE A 168 -10.77 5.24 0.17
N ASN A 169 -9.94 5.44 1.20
CA ASN A 169 -10.19 4.92 2.56
C ASN A 169 -10.56 3.42 2.58
N HIS A 170 -9.92 2.63 1.72
CA HIS A 170 -10.14 1.20 1.55
C HIS A 170 -9.24 0.42 2.53
N ALA A 171 -9.69 0.29 3.77
CA ALA A 171 -8.89 -0.21 4.89
C ALA A 171 -8.36 -1.63 4.69
N VAL A 172 -9.18 -2.54 4.16
CA VAL A 172 -8.80 -3.94 3.95
C VAL A 172 -7.65 -4.04 2.95
N GLY A 173 -7.78 -3.42 1.78
CA GLY A 173 -6.72 -3.40 0.78
C GLY A 173 -5.47 -2.66 1.25
N PHE A 174 -5.59 -1.53 1.96
CA PHE A 174 -4.42 -0.82 2.49
C PHE A 174 -3.61 -1.68 3.47
N ALA A 175 -4.28 -2.37 4.38
CA ALA A 175 -3.64 -3.31 5.29
C ALA A 175 -3.00 -4.48 4.54
N ARG A 176 -3.71 -5.07 3.57
CA ARG A 176 -3.21 -6.18 2.75
C ARG A 176 -1.92 -5.80 2.02
N VAL A 177 -1.88 -4.66 1.34
CA VAL A 177 -0.71 -4.25 0.55
C VAL A 177 0.48 -3.86 1.43
N THR A 178 0.23 -3.17 2.54
CA THR A 178 1.30 -2.78 3.47
C THR A 178 1.87 -3.97 4.25
N LYS A 179 1.02 -4.94 4.62
CA LYS A 179 1.48 -6.24 5.14
C LYS A 179 2.33 -6.94 4.10
N PHE A 180 1.83 -7.10 2.88
CA PHE A 180 2.57 -7.76 1.81
C PHE A 180 3.97 -7.15 1.61
N LEU A 181 4.07 -5.81 1.54
CA LEU A 181 5.34 -5.11 1.40
C LEU A 181 6.27 -5.32 2.60
N ALA A 182 5.75 -5.32 3.83
CA ALA A 182 6.56 -5.55 5.02
C ALA A 182 7.22 -6.93 5.03
N TYR A 183 6.53 -7.98 4.56
CA TYR A 183 7.07 -9.35 4.59
C TYR A 183 7.86 -9.73 3.33
N ASN A 184 7.47 -9.23 2.15
CA ASN A 184 8.01 -9.71 0.87
C ASN A 184 9.04 -8.77 0.22
N HIS A 185 9.12 -7.50 0.63
CA HIS A 185 10.09 -6.59 0.03
C HIS A 185 11.52 -6.88 0.54
N ILE A 186 12.52 -6.70 -0.33
CA ILE A 186 13.95 -6.80 0.01
C ILE A 186 14.51 -5.41 0.24
N GLY A 187 15.20 -5.22 1.37
CA GLY A 187 15.74 -3.90 1.75
C GLY A 187 14.67 -2.91 2.21
N HIS A 188 14.84 -1.64 1.84
CA HIS A 188 13.92 -0.57 2.22
C HIS A 188 12.77 -0.43 1.23
N VAL A 189 11.54 -0.42 1.75
CA VAL A 189 10.35 -0.11 0.97
C VAL A 189 10.42 1.36 0.56
N LYS A 190 10.11 1.63 -0.72
CA LYS A 190 9.98 2.96 -1.29
C LYS A 190 8.65 3.05 -2.02
N GLU A 191 8.03 4.22 -2.00
CA GLU A 191 6.90 4.53 -2.86
C GLU A 191 7.37 4.61 -4.32
N ARG A 192 6.51 4.19 -5.24
CA ARG A 192 6.76 4.23 -6.68
C ARG A 192 5.44 4.45 -7.40
N GLN A 193 5.45 5.29 -8.43
CA GLN A 193 4.32 5.46 -9.34
C GLN A 193 4.38 4.38 -10.46
N PRO A 194 3.24 4.03 -11.08
CA PRO A 194 3.24 3.14 -12.24
C PRO A 194 4.19 3.63 -13.35
N LYS A 195 4.77 2.70 -14.11
CA LYS A 195 5.63 3.07 -15.25
C LYS A 195 4.79 3.85 -16.27
N GLY A 196 5.35 4.92 -16.83
CA GLY A 196 4.63 5.81 -17.76
C GLY A 196 3.76 6.86 -17.07
N PHE A 197 3.51 6.73 -15.77
CA PHE A 197 2.77 7.72 -15.00
C PHE A 197 3.71 8.80 -14.43
N LYS A 198 3.43 10.07 -14.71
CA LYS A 198 4.18 11.22 -14.17
C LYS A 198 3.21 12.23 -13.54
N ALA A 199 3.14 12.27 -12.21
CA ALA A 199 2.48 13.40 -11.51
C ALA A 199 3.22 13.75 -10.22
N LYS A 200 3.71 15.00 -10.12
CA LYS A 200 4.58 15.46 -9.01
C LYS A 200 3.88 15.52 -7.64
N PHE A 201 2.55 15.54 -7.60
CA PHE A 201 1.78 15.81 -6.37
C PHE A 201 0.94 14.61 -5.91
N MET A 202 1.15 13.43 -6.49
CA MET A 202 0.42 12.21 -6.10
C MET A 202 1.33 11.26 -5.36
N HIS A 203 1.45 11.53 -4.06
CA HIS A 203 2.27 10.79 -3.12
C HIS A 203 1.56 10.65 -1.78
N ILE A 204 1.86 9.57 -1.08
CA ILE A 204 1.50 9.42 0.34
C ILE A 204 2.56 10.14 1.17
N ALA A 205 2.14 10.86 2.21
CA ALA A 205 3.08 11.44 3.16
C ALA A 205 3.97 10.32 3.75
N PRO A 206 5.31 10.46 3.79
CA PRO A 206 6.19 9.38 4.23
C PRO A 206 5.82 8.79 5.60
N ALA A 207 5.34 9.63 6.51
CA ALA A 207 4.88 9.25 7.85
C ALA A 207 3.60 8.38 7.85
N GLU A 208 2.83 8.36 6.78
CA GLU A 208 1.58 7.59 6.66
C GLU A 208 1.76 6.27 5.90
N PHE A 209 2.93 6.02 5.30
CA PHE A 209 3.19 4.79 4.54
C PHE A 209 4.63 4.30 4.65
N ILE A 210 5.60 4.93 3.98
CA ILE A 210 6.97 4.41 3.85
C ILE A 210 7.65 4.26 5.22
N GLY A 211 7.53 5.25 6.09
CA GLY A 211 8.10 5.23 7.43
C GLY A 211 7.54 4.07 8.27
N PRO A 212 6.22 4.02 8.48
CA PRO A 212 5.56 2.93 9.20
C PRO A 212 5.84 1.52 8.66
N VAL A 213 5.81 1.30 7.33
CA VAL A 213 6.09 -0.03 6.76
C VAL A 213 7.54 -0.45 7.05
N ASN A 214 8.51 0.45 6.89
CA ASN A 214 9.90 0.15 7.22
C ASN A 214 10.12 -0.04 8.73
N HIS A 215 9.37 0.68 9.58
CA HIS A 215 9.37 0.44 11.02
C HIS A 215 8.85 -0.96 11.35
N ALA A 216 7.73 -1.38 10.74
CA ALA A 216 7.21 -2.74 10.89
C ALA A 216 8.26 -3.80 10.50
N ARG A 217 9.05 -3.56 9.44
CA ARG A 217 10.17 -4.44 9.04
C ARG A 217 11.26 -4.52 10.10
N GLY A 218 11.64 -3.41 10.73
CA GLY A 218 12.55 -3.42 11.87
C GLY A 218 12.00 -4.21 13.06
N GLY A 219 10.69 -4.14 13.28
CA GLY A 219 9.98 -4.95 14.28
C GLY A 219 9.98 -6.45 13.98
N LEU A 220 9.76 -6.82 12.71
CA LEU A 220 9.87 -8.21 12.24
C LEU A 220 11.28 -8.76 12.45
N LYS A 221 12.31 -7.98 12.11
CA LYS A 221 13.73 -8.33 12.35
C LYS A 221 13.97 -8.66 13.81
N THR A 222 13.57 -7.71 14.68
CA THR A 222 13.77 -7.82 16.13
C THR A 222 13.02 -9.02 16.69
N THR A 223 11.79 -9.26 16.24
CA THR A 223 10.96 -10.38 16.67
C THR A 223 11.60 -11.71 16.28
N LEU A 224 12.02 -11.86 15.02
CA LEU A 224 12.63 -13.09 14.54
C LEU A 224 13.95 -13.38 15.27
N HIS A 225 14.85 -12.39 15.31
CA HIS A 225 16.15 -12.53 15.98
C HIS A 225 15.99 -12.88 17.45
N LYS A 226 15.13 -12.16 18.18
CA LYS A 226 14.89 -12.38 19.61
C LYS A 226 14.36 -13.79 19.87
N ASN A 227 13.43 -14.29 19.05
CA ASN A 227 12.87 -15.63 19.26
C ASN A 227 13.87 -16.73 18.93
N LEU A 228 14.63 -16.61 17.82
CA LEU A 228 15.69 -17.56 17.50
C LEU A 228 16.81 -17.61 18.56
N TRP A 229 17.11 -16.46 19.18
CA TRP A 229 18.15 -16.33 20.20
C TRP A 229 17.67 -16.71 21.61
N LYS A 230 16.37 -16.68 21.88
CA LYS A 230 15.79 -16.76 23.24
C LYS A 230 16.35 -17.93 24.05
N LYS A 231 16.33 -19.14 23.47
CA LYS A 231 16.79 -20.35 24.18
C LYS A 231 18.30 -20.37 24.35
N THR A 232 19.05 -20.01 23.32
CA THR A 232 20.51 -19.83 23.37
C THR A 232 20.91 -18.88 24.49
N GLY A 233 20.34 -17.68 24.51
CA GLY A 233 20.60 -16.69 25.56
C GLY A 233 20.22 -17.17 26.96
N THR A 234 19.17 -17.99 27.09
CA THR A 234 18.78 -18.59 28.38
C THR A 234 19.85 -19.57 28.88
N ILE A 235 20.40 -20.41 28.01
CA ILE A 235 21.46 -21.36 28.36
C ILE A 235 22.74 -20.59 28.74
N LEU A 236 23.13 -19.59 27.94
CA LEU A 236 24.34 -18.81 28.19
C LEU A 236 24.31 -18.06 29.52
N ARG A 237 23.14 -17.56 29.92
CA ARG A 237 23.00 -16.81 31.18
C ARG A 237 22.88 -17.69 32.42
N PHE A 238 22.24 -18.86 32.29
CA PHE A 238 21.75 -19.61 33.46
C PHE A 238 22.00 -21.12 33.40
N GLY A 239 22.75 -21.62 32.42
CA GLY A 239 22.86 -23.05 32.16
C GLY A 239 24.25 -23.54 31.76
N THR A 240 25.26 -22.67 31.71
CA THR A 240 26.63 -23.02 31.32
C THR A 240 27.34 -23.87 32.37
N ASP A 241 26.97 -23.74 33.64
CA ASP A 241 27.45 -24.52 34.78
C ASP A 241 26.76 -25.88 34.91
N LYS A 242 25.71 -26.14 34.12
CA LYS A 242 24.80 -27.28 34.34
C LYS A 242 25.10 -28.49 33.45
N CYS A 243 26.03 -28.38 32.51
CA CYS A 243 26.57 -29.49 31.73
C CYS A 243 27.85 -29.04 31.01
N ASN A 244 28.63 -29.96 30.45
CA ASN A 244 29.84 -29.62 29.67
C ASN A 244 29.62 -29.59 28.15
N CYS A 245 28.39 -29.80 27.69
CA CYS A 245 28.06 -29.88 26.26
C CYS A 245 27.15 -28.74 25.76
N TRP A 246 26.95 -27.70 26.57
CA TRP A 246 26.06 -26.57 26.22
C TRP A 246 26.60 -25.81 25.01
N ASP A 247 27.90 -25.68 24.91
CA ASP A 247 28.64 -24.97 23.87
C ASP A 247 28.47 -25.67 22.52
N ALA A 248 28.69 -26.98 22.48
CA ALA A 248 28.42 -27.82 21.31
C ALA A 248 26.94 -27.77 20.92
N THR A 249 26.03 -27.76 21.92
CA THR A 249 24.57 -27.67 21.67
C THR A 249 24.21 -26.38 20.95
N ILE A 250 24.67 -25.24 21.49
CA ILE A 250 24.41 -23.93 20.91
C ILE A 250 25.09 -23.81 19.55
N GLY A 251 26.36 -24.23 19.45
CA GLY A 251 27.13 -24.15 18.21
C GLY A 251 26.49 -24.93 17.07
N ARG A 252 25.99 -26.15 17.34
CA ARG A 252 25.28 -26.97 16.35
C ARG A 252 23.95 -26.36 15.93
N TYR A 253 23.20 -25.81 16.88
CA TYR A 253 21.96 -25.09 16.58
C TYR A 253 22.20 -23.87 15.68
N LEU A 254 23.16 -23.00 16.03
CA LEU A 254 23.49 -21.82 15.24
C LEU A 254 24.04 -22.21 13.86
N ALA A 255 24.90 -23.23 13.79
CA ALA A 255 25.40 -23.75 12.52
C ALA A 255 24.26 -24.27 11.61
N ALA A 256 23.24 -24.93 12.18
CA ALA A 256 22.07 -25.37 11.42
C ALA A 256 21.22 -24.19 10.92
N LEU A 257 21.08 -23.11 11.70
CA LEU A 257 20.40 -21.89 11.24
C LEU A 257 21.18 -21.18 10.12
N VAL A 258 22.50 -21.15 10.21
CA VAL A 258 23.38 -20.63 9.15
C VAL A 258 23.27 -21.49 7.89
N LYS A 259 23.21 -22.83 8.03
CA LYS A 259 23.08 -23.77 6.92
C LYS A 259 21.81 -23.55 6.09
N VAL A 260 20.71 -23.16 6.71
CA VAL A 260 19.47 -22.80 5.99
C VAL A 260 19.44 -21.34 5.54
N ASP A 261 20.55 -20.60 5.66
CA ASP A 261 20.66 -19.20 5.23
C ASP A 261 19.61 -18.27 5.87
N ALA A 262 19.42 -18.39 7.19
CA ALA A 262 18.47 -17.61 7.97
C ALA A 262 19.08 -16.89 9.19
N PHE A 263 20.37 -17.10 9.47
CA PHE A 263 21.06 -16.51 10.62
C PHE A 263 22.51 -16.15 10.28
N PRO A 264 23.07 -15.04 10.82
CA PRO A 264 22.39 -13.98 11.57
C PRO A 264 21.33 -13.25 10.73
N VAL A 265 20.19 -12.90 11.33
CA VAL A 265 19.07 -12.25 10.61
C VAL A 265 19.53 -10.97 9.91
N ASP A 266 20.45 -10.24 10.52
CA ASP A 266 20.97 -8.96 10.03
C ASP A 266 21.77 -9.08 8.74
N ASP A 267 22.43 -10.22 8.53
CA ASP A 267 23.26 -10.48 7.36
C ASP A 267 22.43 -10.97 6.17
N VAL A 268 21.28 -11.59 6.46
CA VAL A 268 20.39 -12.19 5.45
C VAL A 268 19.39 -11.16 4.90
N MET A 269 18.86 -10.29 5.75
CA MET A 269 17.85 -9.30 5.39
C MET A 269 18.17 -8.35 4.20
N PRO A 270 19.44 -7.94 3.96
CA PRO A 270 19.78 -7.13 2.79
C PRO A 270 19.51 -7.82 1.46
N ARG A 271 19.44 -9.16 1.44
CA ARG A 271 19.35 -9.98 0.22
C ARG A 271 18.21 -10.99 0.19
N ALA A 272 17.37 -11.02 1.23
CA ALA A 272 16.17 -11.84 1.28
C ALA A 272 15.05 -11.13 2.04
N SER A 273 13.82 -11.41 1.65
CA SER A 273 12.59 -10.99 2.32
C SER A 273 12.33 -11.82 3.57
N PHE A 274 11.46 -11.35 4.47
CA PHE A 274 11.06 -12.15 5.64
C PHE A 274 10.32 -13.41 5.23
N HIS A 275 9.55 -13.36 4.15
CA HIS A 275 8.87 -14.54 3.62
C HIS A 275 9.87 -15.63 3.23
N GLU A 276 10.90 -15.28 2.45
CA GLU A 276 11.96 -16.22 2.05
C GLU A 276 12.75 -16.76 3.26
N ILE A 277 13.07 -15.90 4.24
CA ILE A 277 13.76 -16.31 5.46
C ILE A 277 12.89 -17.32 6.24
N ILE A 278 11.59 -17.05 6.37
CA ILE A 278 10.65 -17.94 7.04
C ILE A 278 10.55 -19.29 6.31
N ASP A 279 10.47 -19.27 4.98
CA ASP A 279 10.40 -20.50 4.17
C ASP A 279 11.64 -21.37 4.34
N ARG A 280 12.83 -20.76 4.41
CA ARG A 280 14.08 -21.45 4.74
C ARG A 280 14.08 -22.03 6.15
N LEU A 281 13.59 -21.27 7.14
CA LEU A 281 13.47 -21.76 8.52
C LEU A 281 12.51 -22.95 8.65
N ARG A 282 11.53 -23.11 7.75
CA ARG A 282 10.68 -24.33 7.73
C ARG A 282 11.46 -25.59 7.35
N GLN A 283 12.60 -25.44 6.70
CA GLN A 283 13.51 -26.53 6.34
C GLN A 283 14.56 -26.77 7.43
N PHE A 284 14.46 -26.09 8.57
CA PHE A 284 15.39 -26.24 9.68
C PHE A 284 15.35 -27.67 10.24
N GLU A 285 16.51 -28.30 10.28
CA GLU A 285 16.73 -29.60 10.89
C GLU A 285 18.02 -29.56 11.72
N LEU A 286 17.98 -30.23 12.88
CA LEU A 286 19.15 -30.38 13.75
C LEU A 286 19.52 -31.86 13.85
N ASP A 287 20.41 -32.30 12.95
CA ASP A 287 20.99 -33.64 12.98
C ASP A 287 22.16 -33.71 13.99
N TRP A 288 21.81 -33.56 15.27
CA TRP A 288 22.77 -33.68 16.36
C TRP A 288 22.07 -34.06 17.66
N VAL A 289 22.58 -35.10 18.31
CA VAL A 289 22.06 -35.57 19.60
C VAL A 289 23.02 -35.16 20.73
N PRO A 290 22.59 -34.29 21.66
CA PRO A 290 23.41 -33.93 22.79
C PRO A 290 23.70 -35.13 23.71
N PRO A 291 24.90 -35.20 24.31
CA PRO A 291 25.29 -36.31 25.18
C PRO A 291 24.53 -36.31 26.51
N CYS A 292 24.09 -35.14 27.00
CA CYS A 292 23.35 -35.04 28.26
C CYS A 292 21.83 -34.91 28.05
N GLY A 293 21.05 -35.44 29.01
CA GLY A 293 19.58 -35.40 28.96
C GLY A 293 19.00 -33.99 28.98
N ARG A 294 19.67 -33.03 29.62
CA ARG A 294 19.25 -31.62 29.71
C ARG A 294 19.29 -30.92 28.35
N CYS A 295 20.38 -31.06 27.61
CA CYS A 295 20.47 -30.48 26.27
C CYS A 295 19.57 -31.25 25.29
N ARG A 296 19.43 -32.57 25.48
CA ARG A 296 18.56 -33.42 24.65
C ARG A 296 17.07 -33.09 24.80
N SER A 297 16.66 -32.62 25.97
CA SER A 297 15.26 -32.23 26.19
C SER A 297 14.87 -30.89 25.55
N ILE A 298 15.82 -30.19 24.92
CA ILE A 298 15.53 -28.97 24.17
C ILE A 298 15.09 -29.33 22.76
N ASP A 299 13.82 -29.08 22.47
CA ASP A 299 13.28 -29.21 21.13
C ASP A 299 13.56 -27.94 20.30
N TRP A 300 14.72 -27.92 19.63
CA TRP A 300 15.12 -26.79 18.79
C TRP A 300 14.23 -26.59 17.58
N VAL A 301 13.62 -27.66 17.04
CA VAL A 301 12.68 -27.56 15.92
C VAL A 301 11.42 -26.83 16.37
N TYR A 302 10.93 -27.13 17.58
CA TYR A 302 9.83 -26.39 18.18
C TYR A 302 10.18 -24.92 18.42
N GLU A 303 11.37 -24.60 18.97
CA GLU A 303 11.79 -23.21 19.17
C GLU A 303 11.83 -22.40 17.85
N VAL A 304 12.33 -23.01 16.76
CA VAL A 304 12.31 -22.38 15.42
C VAL A 304 10.88 -22.21 14.91
N ARG A 305 10.01 -23.20 15.09
CA ARG A 305 8.58 -23.10 14.71
C ARG A 305 7.89 -21.96 15.46
N MET A 306 8.17 -21.79 16.74
CA MET A 306 7.63 -20.69 17.54
C MET A 306 8.16 -19.33 17.07
N ALA A 307 9.43 -19.25 16.65
CA ALA A 307 10.00 -18.04 16.06
C ALA A 307 9.33 -17.68 14.72
N ILE A 308 9.03 -18.67 13.88
CA ILE A 308 8.27 -18.49 12.63
C ILE A 308 6.87 -17.94 12.95
N GLN A 309 6.13 -18.62 13.84
CA GLN A 309 4.76 -18.23 14.18
C GLN A 309 4.70 -16.80 14.73
N ALA A 310 5.58 -16.47 15.68
CA ALA A 310 5.64 -15.13 16.28
C ALA A 310 5.92 -14.04 15.24
N THR A 311 6.83 -14.30 14.29
CA THR A 311 7.16 -13.37 13.21
C THR A 311 5.99 -13.21 12.24
N GLN A 312 5.33 -14.30 11.82
CA GLN A 312 4.19 -14.25 10.89
C GLN A 312 2.96 -13.53 11.45
N SER A 313 2.75 -13.62 12.77
CA SER A 313 1.66 -12.93 13.47
C SER A 313 2.05 -11.55 13.98
N TYR A 314 3.26 -11.04 13.68
CA TYR A 314 3.75 -9.79 14.26
C TYR A 314 3.06 -8.56 13.66
N PHE A 315 2.78 -8.53 12.36
CA PHE A 315 2.23 -7.33 11.72
C PHE A 315 1.11 -7.69 10.74
N ASP A 316 0.00 -6.95 10.82
CA ASP A 316 -1.23 -7.20 10.05
C ASP A 316 -1.46 -6.19 8.93
N GLY A 317 -0.50 -5.29 8.69
CA GLY A 317 -0.65 -4.19 7.76
C GLY A 317 -1.05 -2.90 8.47
N LEU A 318 -0.82 -1.76 7.85
CA LEU A 318 -1.18 -0.46 8.43
C LEU A 318 -2.71 -0.31 8.50
N CYS A 319 -3.19 0.23 9.61
CA CYS A 319 -4.61 0.42 9.88
C CYS A 319 -5.02 1.88 9.68
N LEU A 320 -5.81 2.14 8.63
CA LEU A 320 -6.31 3.49 8.33
C LEU A 320 -7.15 4.08 9.47
N ASP A 321 -7.89 3.24 10.21
CA ASP A 321 -8.70 3.72 11.34
C ASP A 321 -7.82 4.12 12.53
N CYS A 322 -6.72 3.41 12.79
CA CYS A 322 -5.70 3.81 13.77
C CYS A 322 -4.98 5.10 13.38
N MET A 323 -4.67 5.25 12.09
CA MET A 323 -4.07 6.48 11.56
C MET A 323 -4.99 7.68 11.74
N ASP A 324 -6.26 7.57 11.33
CA ASP A 324 -7.21 8.69 11.42
C ASP A 324 -7.51 9.09 12.87
N ARG A 325 -7.70 8.12 13.77
CA ARG A 325 -8.03 8.41 15.19
C ARG A 325 -6.85 9.00 15.98
N SER A 326 -5.62 8.66 15.61
CA SER A 326 -4.41 9.14 16.30
C SER A 326 -3.86 10.42 15.69
N LYS A 327 -4.36 10.83 14.52
CA LYS A 327 -3.99 12.10 13.89
C LYS A 327 -4.47 13.26 14.77
N PRO A 328 -3.61 14.22 15.14
CA PRO A 328 -4.02 15.36 15.95
C PRO A 328 -5.07 16.20 15.22
N LYS A 329 -6.28 16.28 15.77
CA LYS A 329 -7.40 17.09 15.24
C LYS A 329 -7.60 18.32 16.14
N GLY A 330 -6.88 19.40 15.85
CA GLY A 330 -7.01 20.68 16.59
C GLY A 330 -6.09 20.82 17.81
N LYS A 331 -6.29 21.90 18.58
CA LYS A 331 -5.41 22.30 19.71
C LYS A 331 -5.76 21.67 21.07
N ASN A 332 -6.96 21.10 21.21
CA ASN A 332 -7.42 20.48 22.46
C ASN A 332 -7.42 18.96 22.31
N LEU A 333 -6.50 18.30 23.01
CA LEU A 333 -6.44 16.85 23.14
C LEU A 333 -7.29 16.47 24.35
N ASP A 334 -8.61 16.50 24.16
CA ASP A 334 -9.59 16.19 25.20
C ASP A 334 -9.47 14.72 25.66
N ASP A 335 -10.04 14.39 26.83
CA ASP A 335 -10.17 13.01 27.35
C ASP A 335 -10.77 12.03 26.33
N ASP A 336 -11.53 12.55 25.37
CA ASP A 336 -12.10 11.82 24.26
C ASP A 336 -11.03 11.29 23.28
N TYR A 337 -9.98 12.07 23.02
CA TYR A 337 -8.83 11.64 22.21
C TYR A 337 -8.09 10.46 22.87
N TRP A 338 -7.97 10.47 24.20
CA TRP A 338 -7.35 9.37 24.95
C TRP A 338 -8.23 8.11 24.92
N ARG A 339 -9.51 8.24 25.29
CA ARG A 339 -10.46 7.12 25.28
C ARG A 339 -10.58 6.43 23.93
N HIS A 340 -10.52 7.18 22.84
CA HIS A 340 -10.61 6.61 21.49
C HIS A 340 -9.34 5.88 21.02
N ASN A 341 -8.21 6.08 21.68
CA ASN A 341 -6.92 5.49 21.34
C ASN A 341 -6.45 4.38 22.30
N GLU A 342 -7.12 4.22 23.44
CA GLU A 342 -6.85 3.15 24.42
C GLU A 342 -7.28 1.77 23.92
N SER A 343 -6.59 0.73 24.41
CA SER A 343 -7.01 -0.65 24.18
C SER A 343 -8.26 -0.98 24.99
N VAL A 344 -9.26 -1.62 24.38
CA VAL A 344 -10.46 -2.08 25.08
C VAL A 344 -10.25 -3.55 25.49
N GLY A 345 -10.09 -3.81 26.80
CA GLY A 345 -9.82 -5.16 27.30
C GLY A 345 -8.51 -5.77 26.76
N GLY A 346 -7.49 -4.93 26.51
CA GLY A 346 -6.22 -5.35 25.90
C GLY A 346 -6.25 -5.51 24.38
N ARG A 347 -7.40 -5.29 23.73
CA ARG A 347 -7.53 -5.31 22.27
C ARG A 347 -7.33 -3.92 21.66
N TRP A 348 -6.53 -3.86 20.61
CA TRP A 348 -6.15 -2.63 19.92
C TRP A 348 -6.95 -2.36 18.64
N ASP A 349 -7.81 -3.29 18.24
CA ASP A 349 -8.55 -3.29 16.98
C ASP A 349 -10.07 -3.11 17.17
N THR A 350 -10.55 -2.89 18.40
CA THR A 350 -11.98 -2.90 18.75
C THR A 350 -12.80 -1.88 17.94
N ASN A 351 -12.19 -0.76 17.54
CA ASN A 351 -12.84 0.31 16.77
C ASN A 351 -12.34 0.37 15.31
N CYS A 352 -11.78 -0.73 14.78
CA CYS A 352 -11.16 -0.80 13.46
C CYS A 352 -11.96 -1.71 12.53
N ARG A 353 -11.97 -1.38 11.23
CA ARG A 353 -12.58 -2.18 10.15
C ARG A 353 -11.80 -3.46 9.85
N ILE A 354 -10.55 -3.53 10.29
CA ILE A 354 -9.70 -4.71 10.17
C ILE A 354 -9.33 -5.21 11.57
N LYS A 355 -9.22 -6.53 11.72
CA LYS A 355 -8.64 -7.13 12.93
C LYS A 355 -7.14 -7.01 12.89
N HIS A 356 -6.53 -6.59 13.99
CA HIS A 356 -5.07 -6.46 14.08
C HIS A 356 -4.57 -6.47 15.52
N ASN A 357 -3.27 -6.69 15.67
CA ASN A 357 -2.60 -6.69 16.97
C ASN A 357 -2.07 -5.30 17.41
N GLN A 358 -1.40 -5.27 18.55
CA GLN A 358 -0.79 -4.07 19.14
C GLN A 358 0.31 -3.46 18.25
N SER A 359 1.16 -4.28 17.64
CA SER A 359 2.25 -3.82 16.78
C SER A 359 1.71 -3.07 15.57
N THR A 360 0.62 -3.55 14.97
CA THR A 360 -0.09 -2.85 13.90
C THR A 360 -0.61 -1.48 14.34
N TRP A 361 -1.26 -1.40 15.51
CA TRP A 361 -1.67 -0.12 16.09
C TRP A 361 -0.48 0.82 16.31
N TYR A 362 0.61 0.29 16.89
CA TYR A 362 1.80 1.05 17.26
C TYR A 362 2.49 1.69 16.05
N VAL A 363 2.64 0.93 14.96
CA VAL A 363 3.26 1.45 13.73
C VAL A 363 2.32 2.34 12.92
N SER A 364 1.00 2.18 13.06
CA SER A 364 -0.01 3.02 12.39
C SER A 364 -0.28 4.34 13.13
N TRP A 365 0.43 4.60 14.22
CA TRP A 365 0.25 5.77 15.06
C TRP A 365 0.78 7.05 14.39
N LEU A 366 -0.09 8.06 14.26
CA LEU A 366 0.23 9.38 13.70
C LEU A 366 0.17 10.52 14.74
N GLY A 367 -0.08 10.17 16.01
CA GLY A 367 -0.12 11.13 17.12
C GLY A 367 1.25 11.41 17.73
N ARG A 368 1.28 12.11 18.87
CA ARG A 368 2.53 12.36 19.61
C ARG A 368 3.07 11.09 20.26
N ASP A 369 4.40 10.98 20.31
CA ASP A 369 5.07 9.81 20.88
C ASP A 369 4.85 9.66 22.39
N ASP A 370 4.79 10.76 23.14
CA ASP A 370 4.53 10.74 24.59
C ASP A 370 3.15 10.14 24.88
N THR A 371 2.14 10.50 24.08
CA THR A 371 0.80 9.91 24.15
C THR A 371 0.84 8.43 23.87
N ARG A 372 1.51 8.00 22.79
CA ARG A 372 1.65 6.57 22.47
C ARG A 372 2.26 5.78 23.64
N GLN A 373 3.31 6.31 24.26
CA GLN A 373 3.98 5.65 25.39
C GLN A 373 3.08 5.57 26.63
N LYS A 374 2.33 6.62 26.94
CA LYS A 374 1.34 6.61 28.03
C LYS A 374 0.28 5.53 27.81
N LEU A 375 -0.25 5.43 26.60
CA LEU A 375 -1.25 4.40 26.24
C LEU A 375 -0.69 2.98 26.35
N LEU A 376 0.57 2.75 25.98
CA LEU A 376 1.22 1.45 26.12
C LEU A 376 1.44 1.03 27.58
N LYS A 377 1.75 1.98 28.46
CA LYS A 377 1.99 1.72 29.89
C LYS A 377 0.69 1.59 30.70
N GLY A 378 -0.44 2.03 30.15
CA GLY A 378 -1.72 2.14 30.84
C GLY A 378 -1.76 3.32 31.82
N LEU A 379 -2.97 3.74 32.22
CA LEU A 379 -3.23 4.90 33.07
C LEU A 379 -2.50 4.88 34.44
N GLY A 380 -2.02 3.72 34.90
CA GLY A 380 -1.26 3.57 36.15
C GLY A 380 0.27 3.49 36.02
N GLY A 381 0.83 3.47 34.80
CA GLY A 381 2.26 3.16 34.56
C GLY A 381 3.16 4.36 34.24
N TYR A 382 2.60 5.57 34.10
CA TYR A 382 3.37 6.77 33.76
C TYR A 382 3.69 7.58 35.03
N ARG A 383 4.89 7.41 35.57
CA ARG A 383 5.54 8.44 36.38
C ARG A 383 6.28 9.35 35.42
N VAL A 384 5.88 10.62 35.37
CA VAL A 384 6.81 11.68 34.94
C VAL A 384 7.91 11.63 35.99
N ASP A 385 9.14 11.37 35.59
CA ASP A 385 10.26 11.78 36.43
C ASP A 385 10.16 13.30 36.49
N ALA A 386 9.57 13.78 37.58
CA ALA A 386 9.61 15.18 37.92
C ALA A 386 11.07 15.47 38.28
N ASP A 387 11.65 16.38 37.50
CA ASP A 387 12.90 17.09 37.74
C ASP A 387 14.21 16.28 37.55
N GLU A 388 14.85 16.50 36.40
CA GLU A 388 16.27 16.88 36.31
C GLU A 388 16.46 18.04 35.32
#